data_AF-A0A2M7SPD9-F1
#
_entry.id   AF-A0A2M7SPD9-F1
#
_cell.length_a   1.000
_cell.length_b   1.000
_cell.length_c   1.000
_cell.angle_alpha   90.00
_cell.angle_beta   90.00
_cell.angle_gamma   90.00
#
_symmetry.space_group_name_H-M   'P 1'
#
loop_
_entity.id
_entity.type
_entity.pdbx_description
1 polymer ?
#
loop_
_entity_poly.entity_id
_entity_poly.type
_entity_poly.pdbx_seq_one_letter_code
_entity_poly.pdbx_strand_id
1 'polypeptide(L)'
;QEEFLKPMNLSQNRLAIDIGVDARRINEIVLGKRSVTADTALRLARFFGMSPQFWLGLQAEYDLDVTVDLLGEKLEREVRPYAMATAA
;
A
#
# COMPACT_ATOMS: atom_id res chain seq x y z
N GLN A 1 11.70 -3.49 2.67
CA GLN A 1 12.54 -2.80 3.68
C GLN A 1 13.82 -2.21 3.09
N GLU A 2 14.36 -2.78 2.01
CA GLU A 2 15.69 -2.46 1.50
C GLU A 2 15.78 -1.19 0.66
N GLU A 3 14.66 -0.66 0.15
CA GLU A 3 14.71 0.48 -0.78
C GLU A 3 14.80 1.85 -0.10
N PHE A 4 14.34 1.98 1.15
CA PHE A 4 14.30 3.27 1.86
C PHE A 4 15.08 3.24 3.16
N LEU A 5 14.73 2.34 4.08
CA LEU A 5 15.30 2.37 5.44
C LEU A 5 16.79 2.03 5.49
N LYS A 6 17.22 0.98 4.78
CA LYS A 6 18.64 0.59 4.75
C LYS A 6 19.53 1.64 4.06
N PRO A 7 19.20 2.16 2.86
CA PRO A 7 20.05 3.12 2.16
C PRO A 7 20.14 4.47 2.88
N MET A 8 19.08 4.86 3.62
CA MET A 8 19.04 6.10 4.39
C MET A 8 19.57 5.95 5.82
N ASN A 9 20.06 4.75 6.20
CA ASN A 9 20.46 4.43 7.58
C ASN A 9 19.39 4.81 8.62
N LEU A 10 18.12 4.61 8.29
CA LEU A 10 16.97 5.01 9.09
C LEU A 10 16.36 3.79 9.81
N SER A 11 16.25 3.84 11.13
CA SER A 11 15.57 2.79 11.90
C SER A 11 14.05 2.95 11.84
N GLN A 12 13.31 1.84 12.00
CA GLN A 12 11.83 1.88 12.06
C GLN A 12 11.33 2.79 13.19
N ASN A 13 11.98 2.73 14.36
CA ASN A 13 11.65 3.59 15.51
C ASN A 13 11.88 5.07 15.19
N ARG A 14 12.99 5.40 14.52
CA ARG A 14 13.27 6.78 14.14
C ARG A 14 12.23 7.30 13.15
N LEU A 15 11.89 6.51 12.13
CA LEU A 15 10.81 6.85 11.20
C LEU A 15 9.49 7.09 11.93
N ALA A 16 9.11 6.20 12.86
CA ALA A 16 7.86 6.33 13.59
C ALA A 16 7.76 7.65 14.37
N ILE A 17 8.84 8.02 15.07
CA ILE A 17 8.95 9.30 15.80
C ILE A 17 8.83 10.47 14.82
N ASP A 18 9.60 10.45 13.73
CA ASP A 18 9.67 11.58 12.78
C ASP A 18 8.36 11.79 12.02
N ILE A 19 7.57 10.75 11.80
CA ILE A 19 6.25 10.87 11.16
C ILE A 19 5.08 10.93 12.16
N GLY A 20 5.38 10.98 13.47
CA GLY A 20 4.43 11.19 14.55
C GLY A 20 3.43 10.03 14.73
N VAL A 21 3.90 8.78 14.68
CA VAL A 21 3.08 7.57 14.89
C VAL A 21 3.76 6.61 15.86
N ASP A 22 2.99 5.67 16.41
CA ASP A 22 3.54 4.60 17.25
C ASP A 22 4.48 3.67 16.45
N ALA A 23 5.60 3.27 17.06
CA ALA A 23 6.59 2.39 16.43
C ALA A 23 6.01 1.04 15.99
N ARG A 24 5.02 0.51 16.71
CA ARG A 24 4.29 -0.71 16.35
C ARG A 24 3.61 -0.56 15.00
N ARG A 25 3.09 0.63 14.66
CA ARG A 25 2.46 0.88 13.36
C ARG A 25 3.45 0.64 12.22
N ILE A 26 4.65 1.22 12.32
CA ILE A 26 5.71 1.05 11.31
C ILE A 26 6.19 -0.39 11.27
N ASN A 27 6.36 -1.02 12.43
CA ASN A 27 6.76 -2.42 12.50
C ASN A 27 5.75 -3.35 11.82
N GLU A 28 4.46 -3.18 12.09
CA GLU A 28 3.40 -3.97 11.46
C GLU A 28 3.33 -3.74 9.94
N ILE A 29 3.55 -2.51 9.47
CA ILE A 29 3.63 -2.21 8.03
C ILE A 29 4.83 -2.92 7.39
N VAL A 30 6.02 -2.81 8.00
CA VAL A 30 7.24 -3.46 7.47
C VAL A 30 7.11 -4.99 7.46
N LEU A 31 6.37 -5.57 8.41
CA LEU A 31 6.07 -7.00 8.46
C LEU A 31 4.88 -7.42 7.58
N GLY A 32 4.25 -6.50 6.85
CA GLY A 32 3.07 -6.79 6.02
C GLY A 32 1.81 -7.15 6.81
N LYS A 33 1.78 -6.87 8.13
CA LYS A 33 0.65 -7.15 9.03
C LYS A 33 -0.37 -6.01 9.09
N ARG A 34 -0.02 -4.83 8.55
CA ARG A 34 -0.86 -3.65 8.51
C ARG A 34 -0.71 -2.95 7.16
N SER A 35 -1.83 -2.59 6.57
CA SER A 35 -1.88 -1.81 5.33
C SER A 35 -1.46 -0.36 5.53
N VAL A 36 -0.90 0.25 4.49
CA VAL A 36 -0.68 1.68 4.40
C VAL A 36 -2.02 2.39 4.14
N THR A 37 -2.51 3.10 5.15
CA THR A 37 -3.74 3.93 5.04
C THR A 37 -3.44 5.31 4.45
N ALA A 38 -4.48 6.07 4.10
CA ALA A 38 -4.33 7.47 3.63
C ALA A 38 -3.60 8.37 4.65
N ASP A 39 -3.89 8.25 5.96
CA ASP A 39 -3.16 8.96 7.03
C ASP A 39 -1.66 8.60 7.01
N THR A 40 -1.34 7.32 6.88
CA THR A 40 0.05 6.85 6.83
C THR A 40 0.75 7.34 5.55
N ALA A 41 0.08 7.28 4.41
CA ALA A 41 0.58 7.76 3.14
C ALA A 41 0.90 9.26 3.15
N LEU A 42 0.02 10.09 3.72
CA LEU A 42 0.25 11.54 3.86
C LEU A 42 1.46 11.84 4.76
N ARG A 43 1.64 11.07 5.83
CA ARG A 43 2.78 11.20 6.75
C ARG A 43 4.09 10.80 6.08
N LEU A 44 4.12 9.66 5.41
CA LEU A 44 5.29 9.19 4.66
C LEU A 44 5.62 10.13 3.50
N ALA A 45 4.62 10.63 2.77
CA ALA A 45 4.78 11.62 1.71
C ALA A 45 5.47 12.90 2.22
N ARG A 46 4.99 13.43 3.36
CA ARG A 46 5.59 14.61 3.98
C ARG A 46 7.04 14.38 4.40
N PHE A 47 7.36 13.20 4.93
CA PHE A 47 8.70 12.87 5.42
C PHE A 47 9.70 12.57 4.29
N PHE A 48 9.30 11.77 3.29
CA PHE A 48 10.18 11.34 2.20
C PHE A 48 10.16 12.27 0.97
N GLY A 49 9.31 13.30 0.96
CA GLY A 49 9.20 14.22 -0.19
C GLY A 49 8.57 13.56 -1.43
N MET A 50 7.75 12.54 -1.23
CA MET A 50 7.06 11.79 -2.29
C MET A 50 5.57 12.10 -2.29
N SER A 51 4.84 11.65 -3.32
CA SER A 51 3.39 11.80 -3.35
C SER A 51 2.70 10.79 -2.42
N PRO A 52 1.56 11.13 -1.79
CA PRO A 52 0.73 10.15 -1.07
C PRO A 52 0.23 9.02 -1.98
N GLN A 53 -0.01 9.33 -3.26
CA GLN A 53 -0.47 8.38 -4.28
C GLN A 53 0.57 7.31 -4.56
N PHE A 54 1.86 7.62 -4.48
CA PHE A 54 2.92 6.61 -4.59
C PHE A 54 2.74 5.51 -3.53
N TRP A 55 2.57 5.91 -2.27
CA TRP A 55 2.40 4.97 -1.16
C TRP A 55 1.10 4.17 -1.23
N LEU A 56 -0.01 4.83 -1.61
CA LEU A 56 -1.29 4.14 -1.81
C LEU A 56 -1.29 3.24 -3.05
N GLY A 57 -0.52 3.59 -4.09
CA GLY A 57 -0.34 2.76 -5.28
C GLY A 57 0.30 1.43 -4.93
N LEU A 58 1.38 1.44 -4.13
CA LEU A 58 2.03 0.21 -3.65
C LEU A 58 1.06 -0.67 -2.83
N GLN A 59 0.23 -0.05 -1.99
CA GLN A 59 -0.77 -0.78 -1.22
C GLN A 59 -1.84 -1.39 -2.14
N ALA A 60 -2.33 -0.63 -3.10
CA ALA A 60 -3.37 -1.08 -4.02
C ALA A 60 -2.87 -2.22 -4.93
N GLU A 61 -1.62 -2.14 -5.41
CA GLU A 61 -0.99 -3.20 -6.19
C GLU A 61 -0.89 -4.51 -5.38
N TYR A 62 -0.36 -4.44 -4.16
CA TYR A 62 -0.31 -5.59 -3.25
C TYR A 62 -1.71 -6.17 -2.96
N ASP A 63 -2.69 -5.32 -2.66
CA ASP A 63 -4.04 -5.76 -2.35
C ASP A 63 -4.71 -6.43 -3.56
N LEU A 64 -4.46 -5.92 -4.77
CA LEU A 64 -4.94 -6.52 -6.02
C LEU A 64 -4.30 -7.90 -6.24
N ASP A 65 -2.98 -8.01 -6.14
CA ASP A 65 -2.25 -9.26 -6.36
C ASP A 65 -2.76 -10.37 -5.43
N VAL A 66 -2.82 -10.09 -4.13
CA VAL A 66 -3.31 -11.06 -3.13
C VAL A 66 -4.79 -11.39 -3.37
N THR A 67 -5.61 -10.41 -3.73
CA THR A 67 -7.05 -10.63 -3.93
C THR A 67 -7.34 -11.41 -5.21
N VAL A 68 -6.57 -11.20 -6.28
CA VAL A 68 -6.67 -11.97 -7.53
C VAL A 68 -6.42 -13.45 -7.25
N ASP A 69 -5.36 -13.78 -6.50
CA ASP A 69 -5.05 -15.17 -6.13
C ASP A 69 -6.15 -15.80 -5.27
N LEU A 70 -6.71 -15.03 -4.33
CA LEU A 70 -7.79 -15.50 -3.45
C LEU A 70 -9.11 -15.73 -4.19
N LEU A 71 -9.44 -14.87 -5.15
CA LEU A 71 -10.69 -14.96 -5.89
C LEU A 71 -10.60 -15.97 -7.04
N GLY A 72 -9.46 -16.06 -7.73
CA GLY A 72 -9.24 -16.99 -8.83
C GLY A 72 -10.41 -17.04 -9.82
N GLU A 73 -10.86 -18.25 -10.16
CA GLU A 73 -11.98 -18.47 -11.10
C GLU A 73 -13.35 -17.97 -10.59
N LYS A 74 -13.47 -17.60 -9.31
CA LYS A 74 -14.74 -17.12 -8.74
C LYS A 74 -15.21 -15.83 -9.40
N LEU A 75 -14.28 -14.93 -9.72
CA LEU A 75 -14.60 -13.68 -10.42
C LEU A 75 -15.27 -13.95 -11.77
N GLU A 76 -14.70 -14.85 -12.58
CA GLU A 76 -15.24 -15.23 -13.90
C GLU A 76 -16.64 -15.84 -13.82
N ARG A 77 -16.93 -16.55 -12.72
CA ARG A 77 -18.23 -17.21 -12.51
C ARG A 77 -19.31 -16.26 -12.00
N GLU A 78 -18.96 -15.31 -11.15
CA GLU A 78 -19.92 -14.47 -10.42
C GLU A 78 -20.12 -13.10 -11.07
N VAL A 79 -19.10 -12.57 -11.76
CA VAL A 79 -19.14 -11.23 -12.35
C VAL A 79 -19.46 -11.32 -13.83
N ARG A 80 -20.53 -10.64 -14.26
CA ARG A 80 -20.85 -10.48 -15.68
C ARG A 80 -20.28 -9.16 -16.19
N PRO A 81 -19.36 -9.16 -17.18
CA PRO A 81 -18.84 -7.93 -17.74
C PRO A 81 -19.95 -7.08 -18.35
N TYR A 82 -19.91 -5.78 -18.12
CA TYR A 82 -20.79 -4.85 -18.80
C TYR A 82 -20.30 -4.65 -20.23
N ALA A 83 -20.99 -5.23 -21.22
CA ALA A 83 -20.73 -4.96 -22.62
C ALA A 83 -21.45 -3.66 -23.02
N MET A 84 -20.71 -2.57 -23.23
CA MET A 84 -21.27 -1.41 -23.93
C MET A 84 -21.47 -1.78 -25.39
N ALA A 85 -22.73 -1.83 -25.83
CA ALA A 85 -23.05 -1.90 -27.26
C ALA A 85 -22.48 -0.65 -27.93
N THR A 86 -21.51 -0.84 -28.83
CA THR A 86 -21.02 0.23 -29.69
C THR A 86 -22.19 0.65 -30.57
N ALA A 87 -22.73 1.85 -30.34
CA ALA A 87 -23.72 2.43 -31.25
C ALA A 87 -23.01 2.66 -32.59
N ALA A 88 -23.49 1.97 -33.63
CA ALA A 88 -23.09 2.15 -35.02
C ALA A 88 -23.64 3.45 -35.60
#